data_AF-A0A059LCF3-F1
#
_entry.id   AF-A0A059LCF3-F1
#
_cell.length_a   1.000
_cell.length_b   1.000
_cell.length_c   1.000
_cell.angle_alpha   90.00
_cell.angle_beta   90.00
_cell.angle_gamma   90.00
#
_symmetry.space_group_name_H-M   'P 1'
#
loop_
_entity.id
_entity.type
_entity.pdbx_description
1 polymer ?
#
loop_
_entity_poly.entity_id
_entity_poly.type
_entity_poly.pdbx_seq_one_letter_code
_entity_poly.pdbx_strand_id
1 'polypeptide(L)'
;GEELAALLGKECPAFFARGDRVYYHGIGLLHRARGGKEDKKGLIREAVGVLEKVPLSLDLEAIVPQLALSGEWAAIVALTAQRARALDPLNVGLDRASPAGEEARRRRQEGAYVYFEALLDLVLGADRTPAASLAALASSLSDEARASAGAALVDAGLSSEDALLHERVFEALLRSPQRDCVPASASPHLEGFLIRGGGLAGVSQDSSPTLASSAQLERVRCLARMYVHRSQFAAA
;
A
#
# COMPACT_ATOMS: atom_id res chain seq x y z
N GLY A 1 -26.29 3.90 -9.94
CA GLY A 1 -25.34 2.81 -9.66
C GLY A 1 -26.06 1.48 -9.59
N GLU A 2 -26.80 1.24 -8.51
CA GLU A 2 -27.52 -0.04 -8.28
C GLU A 2 -28.60 -0.35 -9.33
N GLU A 3 -29.41 0.62 -9.77
CA GLU A 3 -30.42 0.37 -10.82
C GLU A 3 -29.80 -0.05 -12.15
N LEU A 4 -28.70 0.59 -12.56
CA LEU A 4 -27.98 0.23 -13.78
C LEU A 4 -27.32 -1.14 -13.67
N ALA A 5 -26.72 -1.48 -12.52
CA ALA A 5 -26.16 -2.80 -12.27
C ALA A 5 -27.24 -3.90 -12.26
N ALA A 6 -28.43 -3.59 -11.74
CA ALA A 6 -29.57 -4.50 -11.77
C ALA A 6 -30.12 -4.69 -13.18
N LEU A 7 -30.15 -3.64 -14.00
CA LEU A 7 -30.56 -3.68 -15.41
C LEU A 7 -29.58 -4.48 -16.26
N LEU A 8 -28.28 -4.18 -16.18
CA LEU A 8 -27.21 -4.90 -16.87
C LEU A 8 -27.16 -6.37 -16.46
N GLY A 9 -27.42 -6.67 -15.19
CA GLY A 9 -27.50 -8.03 -14.68
C GLY A 9 -28.69 -8.83 -15.21
N LYS A 10 -29.78 -8.18 -15.63
CA LYS A 10 -30.95 -8.81 -16.24
C LYS A 10 -30.78 -8.99 -17.75
N GLU A 11 -30.24 -7.99 -18.43
CA GLU A 11 -30.19 -7.98 -19.90
C GLU A 11 -28.91 -8.62 -20.46
N CYS A 12 -27.80 -8.60 -19.71
CA CYS A 12 -26.49 -9.09 -20.19
C CYS A 12 -25.75 -9.95 -19.13
N PRO A 13 -26.31 -11.08 -18.68
CA PRO A 13 -25.72 -11.91 -17.61
C PRO A 13 -24.34 -12.51 -17.96
N ALA A 14 -24.02 -12.66 -19.25
CA ALA A 14 -22.70 -13.11 -19.71
C ALA A 14 -21.61 -12.03 -19.62
N PHE A 15 -21.99 -10.74 -19.62
CA PHE A 15 -21.07 -9.60 -19.57
C PHE A 15 -20.99 -8.95 -18.19
N PHE A 16 -22.01 -9.12 -17.35
CA PHE A 16 -22.04 -8.57 -15.99
C PHE A 16 -21.76 -9.67 -14.98
N ALA A 17 -20.48 -9.88 -14.68
CA ALA A 17 -20.05 -10.94 -13.79
C ALA A 17 -20.62 -10.74 -12.38
N ARG A 18 -20.81 -11.83 -11.64
CA ARG A 18 -21.29 -11.77 -10.24
C ARG A 18 -20.42 -10.87 -9.37
N GLY A 19 -19.13 -10.77 -9.67
CA GLY A 19 -18.17 -9.89 -8.99
C GLY A 19 -18.54 -8.41 -9.13
N ASP A 20 -18.96 -7.99 -10.32
CA ASP A 20 -19.26 -6.59 -10.63
C ASP A 20 -20.47 -6.09 -9.85
N ARG A 21 -21.50 -6.94 -9.67
CA ARG A 21 -22.68 -6.60 -8.84
C ARG A 21 -22.30 -6.30 -7.39
N VAL A 22 -21.44 -7.14 -6.82
CA VAL A 22 -20.97 -6.99 -5.44
C VAL A 22 -20.11 -5.73 -5.32
N TYR A 23 -19.22 -5.50 -6.28
CA TYR A 23 -18.42 -4.28 -6.35
C TYR A 23 -19.30 -3.01 -6.38
N TYR A 24 -20.25 -2.92 -7.32
CA TYR A 24 -21.11 -1.75 -7.44
C TYR A 24 -22.05 -1.54 -6.24
N HIS A 25 -22.44 -2.62 -5.55
CA HIS A 25 -23.17 -2.52 -4.29
C HIS A 25 -22.30 -1.88 -3.19
N GLY A 26 -21.05 -2.34 -3.03
CA GLY A 26 -20.10 -1.74 -2.09
C GLY A 26 -19.82 -0.26 -2.39
N ILE A 27 -19.65 0.09 -3.67
CA ILE A 27 -19.51 1.49 -4.11
C ILE A 27 -20.78 2.32 -3.79
N GLY A 28 -21.96 1.74 -3.98
CA GLY A 28 -23.24 2.37 -3.61
C GLY A 28 -23.29 2.73 -2.13
N LEU A 29 -22.82 1.85 -1.24
CA LEU A 29 -22.72 2.09 0.20
C LEU A 29 -21.74 3.22 0.53
N LEU A 30 -20.57 3.29 -0.13
CA LEU A 30 -19.61 4.40 0.05
C LEU A 30 -20.22 5.75 -0.39
N HIS A 31 -20.95 5.78 -1.50
CA HIS A 31 -21.64 6.99 -1.95
C HIS A 31 -22.72 7.44 -0.97
N ARG A 32 -23.50 6.51 -0.41
CA ARG A 32 -24.50 6.81 0.63
C ARG A 32 -23.86 7.35 1.89
N ALA A 33 -22.72 6.77 2.32
CA ALA A 33 -21.97 7.24 3.48
C ALA A 33 -21.50 8.71 3.32
N ARG A 34 -21.22 9.15 2.08
CA ARG A 34 -20.88 10.55 1.78
C ARG A 34 -22.08 11.50 1.80
N GLY A 35 -23.30 11.01 1.57
CA GLY A 35 -24.53 11.81 1.52
C GLY A 35 -25.02 12.34 2.87
N GLY A 36 -24.40 11.93 3.99
CA GLY A 36 -24.53 12.58 5.32
C GLY A 36 -25.84 12.36 6.08
N LYS A 37 -26.82 11.64 5.53
CA LYS A 37 -28.14 11.41 6.17
C LYS A 37 -28.23 10.12 7.00
N GLU A 38 -27.25 9.23 6.86
CA GLU A 38 -27.25 7.87 7.44
C GLU A 38 -26.01 7.66 8.34
N ASP A 39 -25.95 6.52 9.06
CA ASP A 39 -24.77 6.15 9.85
C ASP A 39 -23.56 5.91 8.93
N LYS A 40 -22.77 6.97 8.72
CA LYS A 40 -21.57 6.98 7.89
C LYS A 40 -20.61 5.84 8.24
N LYS A 41 -20.38 5.60 9.54
CA LYS A 41 -19.41 4.57 9.99
C LYS A 41 -19.94 3.17 9.73
N GLY A 42 -21.24 2.94 9.99
CA GLY A 42 -21.91 1.67 9.68
C GLY A 42 -21.84 1.35 8.19
N LEU A 43 -22.18 2.30 7.34
CA LEU A 43 -22.16 2.12 5.88
C LEU A 43 -20.76 1.88 5.31
N ILE A 44 -19.74 2.58 5.82
CA ILE A 44 -18.35 2.34 5.41
C ILE A 44 -17.92 0.93 5.78
N ARG A 45 -18.22 0.48 7.02
CA ARG A 45 -17.89 -0.88 7.46
C ARG A 45 -18.58 -1.93 6.61
N GLU A 46 -19.86 -1.73 6.30
CA GLU A 46 -20.62 -2.61 5.42
C GLU A 46 -20.03 -2.63 4.00
N ALA A 47 -19.71 -1.46 3.45
CA ALA A 47 -19.09 -1.33 2.14
C ALA A 47 -17.77 -2.09 2.05
N VAL A 48 -16.87 -1.91 3.04
CA VAL A 48 -15.59 -2.63 3.11
C VAL A 48 -15.83 -4.14 3.15
N GLY A 49 -16.72 -4.62 4.02
CA GLY A 49 -17.04 -6.06 4.11
C GLY A 49 -17.70 -6.65 2.85
N VAL A 50 -18.36 -5.83 2.04
CA VAL A 50 -18.87 -6.23 0.71
C VAL A 50 -17.72 -6.30 -0.29
N LEU A 51 -16.87 -5.27 -0.34
CA LEU A 51 -15.75 -5.15 -1.28
C LEU A 51 -14.70 -6.24 -1.05
N GLU A 52 -14.45 -6.63 0.20
CA GLU A 52 -13.56 -7.74 0.54
C GLU A 52 -13.98 -9.07 -0.10
N LYS A 53 -15.24 -9.25 -0.51
CA LYS A 53 -15.69 -10.50 -1.14
C LYS A 53 -15.26 -10.65 -2.59
N VAL A 54 -14.79 -9.56 -3.22
CA VAL A 54 -14.50 -9.51 -4.66
C VAL A 54 -13.16 -8.84 -4.97
N PRO A 55 -12.04 -9.31 -4.39
CA PRO A 55 -10.75 -8.62 -4.45
C PRO A 55 -10.24 -8.39 -5.88
N LEU A 56 -10.54 -9.28 -6.83
CA LEU A 56 -10.14 -9.15 -8.23
C LEU A 56 -11.00 -8.16 -9.04
N SER A 57 -12.22 -7.87 -8.61
CA SER A 57 -13.11 -6.88 -9.25
C SER A 57 -12.94 -5.47 -8.69
N LEU A 58 -12.11 -5.29 -7.65
CA LEU A 58 -11.91 -3.97 -7.03
C LEU A 58 -11.20 -3.00 -7.97
N ASP A 59 -11.79 -1.83 -8.15
CA ASP A 59 -11.11 -0.65 -8.67
C ASP A 59 -10.56 0.16 -7.48
N LEU A 60 -9.29 -0.08 -7.15
CA LEU A 60 -8.63 0.64 -6.07
C LEU A 60 -8.44 2.14 -6.37
N GLU A 61 -8.38 2.54 -7.64
CA GLU A 61 -8.30 3.96 -8.01
C GLU A 61 -9.53 4.73 -7.54
N ALA A 62 -10.70 4.12 -7.71
CA ALA A 62 -11.97 4.71 -7.30
C ALA A 62 -12.20 4.62 -5.78
N ILE A 63 -11.75 3.55 -5.12
CA ILE A 63 -12.03 3.29 -3.71
C ILE A 63 -11.08 4.04 -2.77
N VAL A 64 -9.77 4.01 -3.05
CA VAL A 64 -8.73 4.52 -2.14
C VAL A 64 -8.95 6.00 -1.75
N PRO A 65 -9.21 6.92 -2.70
CA PRO A 65 -9.46 8.33 -2.35
C PRO A 65 -10.70 8.50 -1.46
N GLN A 66 -11.72 7.65 -1.63
CA GLN A 66 -12.97 7.76 -0.87
C GLN A 66 -12.81 7.35 0.58
N LEU A 67 -12.09 6.25 0.81
CA LEU A 67 -11.74 5.76 2.14
C LEU A 67 -10.77 6.73 2.83
N ALA A 68 -9.78 7.25 2.08
CA ALA A 68 -8.80 8.18 2.62
C ALA A 68 -9.44 9.49 3.11
N LEU A 69 -10.38 10.05 2.35
CA LEU A 69 -11.19 11.21 2.77
C LEU A 69 -12.06 10.94 4.01
N SER A 70 -12.29 9.67 4.35
CA SER A 70 -13.00 9.28 5.57
C SER A 70 -12.07 8.86 6.71
N GLY A 71 -10.75 8.85 6.50
CA GLY A 71 -9.75 8.44 7.49
C GLY A 71 -9.64 6.92 7.69
N GLU A 72 -10.14 6.12 6.75
CA GLU A 72 -10.24 4.66 6.88
C GLU A 72 -8.95 3.96 6.39
N TRP A 73 -7.81 4.31 7.00
CA TRP A 73 -6.47 3.87 6.57
C TRP A 73 -6.28 2.35 6.66
N ALA A 74 -6.79 1.73 7.73
CA ALA A 74 -6.73 0.28 7.91
C ALA A 74 -7.50 -0.47 6.83
N ALA A 75 -8.66 0.04 6.42
CA ALA A 75 -9.47 -0.56 5.35
C ALA A 75 -8.76 -0.48 3.99
N ILE A 76 -8.07 0.64 3.70
CA ILE A 76 -7.26 0.79 2.49
C ILE A 76 -6.18 -0.28 2.42
N VAL A 77 -5.44 -0.47 3.53
CA VAL A 77 -4.40 -1.49 3.63
C VAL A 77 -4.97 -2.89 3.47
N ALA A 78 -6.08 -3.20 4.14
CA ALA A 78 -6.74 -4.51 4.06
C ALA A 78 -7.15 -4.85 2.62
N LEU A 79 -7.87 -3.95 1.94
CA LEU A 79 -8.30 -4.15 0.55
C LEU A 79 -7.12 -4.28 -0.41
N THR A 80 -6.06 -3.49 -0.21
CA THR A 80 -4.82 -3.55 -1.00
C THR A 80 -4.13 -4.90 -0.83
N ALA A 81 -3.90 -5.33 0.42
CA ALA A 81 -3.26 -6.60 0.73
C ALA A 81 -4.09 -7.78 0.23
N GLN A 82 -5.41 -7.72 0.35
CA GLN A 82 -6.30 -8.76 -0.12
C GLN A 82 -6.29 -8.88 -1.65
N ARG A 83 -6.30 -7.76 -2.38
CA ARG A 83 -6.15 -7.76 -3.83
C ARG A 83 -4.80 -8.30 -4.26
N ALA A 84 -3.72 -7.92 -3.59
CA ALA A 84 -2.39 -8.47 -3.86
C ALA A 84 -2.34 -9.99 -3.65
N ARG A 85 -2.92 -10.50 -2.56
CA ARG A 85 -3.06 -11.95 -2.30
C ARG A 85 -3.89 -12.65 -3.36
N ALA A 86 -4.96 -12.03 -3.86
CA ALA A 86 -5.76 -12.62 -4.93
C ALA A 86 -5.02 -12.67 -6.28
N LEU A 87 -4.14 -11.71 -6.55
CA LEU A 87 -3.30 -11.65 -7.77
C LEU A 87 -2.11 -12.63 -7.73
N ASP A 88 -1.61 -12.95 -6.53
CA ASP A 88 -0.56 -13.94 -6.30
C ASP A 88 -0.88 -14.79 -5.05
N PRO A 89 -1.76 -15.81 -5.19
CA PRO A 89 -2.25 -16.61 -4.07
C PRO A 89 -1.21 -17.53 -3.45
N LEU A 90 -0.20 -17.93 -4.23
CA LEU A 90 0.87 -18.83 -3.78
C LEU A 90 2.10 -18.06 -3.29
N ASN A 91 2.03 -16.72 -3.24
CA ASN A 91 3.14 -15.84 -2.90
C ASN A 91 4.41 -16.14 -3.73
N VAL A 92 4.23 -16.44 -5.02
CA VAL A 92 5.33 -16.67 -5.96
C VAL A 92 6.24 -15.45 -6.02
N GLY A 93 5.69 -14.25 -5.81
CA GLY A 93 6.43 -13.00 -5.77
C GLY A 93 7.51 -12.92 -4.67
N LEU A 94 7.48 -13.81 -3.66
CA LEU A 94 8.54 -13.89 -2.65
C LEU A 94 9.83 -14.52 -3.19
N ASP A 95 9.73 -15.37 -4.22
CA ASP A 95 10.91 -15.89 -4.90
C ASP A 95 11.51 -14.81 -5.82
N ARG A 96 12.67 -14.28 -5.44
CA ARG A 96 13.34 -13.19 -6.16
C ARG A 96 14.25 -13.68 -7.27
N ALA A 97 14.64 -14.96 -7.25
CA ALA A 97 15.57 -15.51 -8.22
C ALA A 97 14.87 -16.02 -9.49
N SER A 98 13.56 -16.27 -9.42
CA SER A 98 12.81 -16.76 -10.57
C SER A 98 12.14 -15.64 -11.39
N PRO A 99 12.10 -15.79 -12.73
CA PRO A 99 11.30 -14.91 -13.60
C PRO A 99 9.81 -14.92 -13.24
N ALA A 100 9.30 -16.05 -12.74
CA ALA A 100 7.91 -16.17 -12.30
C ALA A 100 7.62 -15.26 -11.10
N GLY A 101 8.55 -15.18 -10.14
CA GLY A 101 8.41 -14.28 -9.01
C GLY A 101 8.54 -12.80 -9.39
N GLU A 102 9.38 -12.46 -10.37
CA GLU A 102 9.42 -11.10 -10.93
C GLU A 102 8.07 -10.69 -11.52
N GLU A 103 7.49 -11.54 -12.36
CA GLU A 103 6.19 -11.30 -12.96
C GLU A 103 5.07 -11.22 -11.91
N ALA A 104 5.10 -12.06 -10.87
CA ALA A 104 4.13 -12.00 -9.77
C ALA A 104 4.23 -10.68 -8.98
N ARG A 105 5.46 -10.19 -8.71
CA ARG A 105 5.67 -8.87 -8.09
C ARG A 105 5.15 -7.74 -8.98
N ARG A 106 5.41 -7.80 -10.28
CA ARG A 106 4.91 -6.82 -11.26
C ARG A 106 3.38 -6.77 -11.26
N ARG A 107 2.71 -7.92 -11.28
CA ARG A 107 1.24 -8.01 -11.18
C ARG A 107 0.69 -7.42 -9.89
N ARG A 108 1.30 -7.71 -8.74
CA ARG A 108 0.90 -7.09 -7.46
C ARG A 108 1.14 -5.58 -7.47
N GLN A 109 2.25 -5.13 -8.04
CA GLN A 109 2.57 -3.72 -8.15
C GLN A 109 1.51 -2.95 -8.95
N GLU A 110 1.27 -3.36 -10.18
CA GLU A 110 0.32 -2.72 -11.10
C GLU A 110 -1.13 -2.91 -10.64
N GLY A 111 -1.46 -4.10 -10.12
CA GLY A 111 -2.83 -4.46 -9.79
C GLY A 111 -3.27 -4.04 -8.40
N ALA A 112 -2.37 -3.85 -7.43
CA ALA A 112 -2.74 -3.57 -6.04
C ALA A 112 -1.98 -2.39 -5.43
N TYR A 113 -0.65 -2.35 -5.56
CA TYR A 113 0.16 -1.43 -4.75
C TYR A 113 0.27 -0.01 -5.32
N VAL A 114 0.08 0.19 -6.62
CA VAL A 114 0.28 1.52 -7.25
C VAL A 114 -0.50 2.65 -6.58
N TYR A 115 -1.78 2.42 -6.23
CA TYR A 115 -2.61 3.45 -5.59
C TYR A 115 -2.30 3.64 -4.11
N PHE A 116 -1.87 2.56 -3.44
CA PHE A 116 -1.40 2.61 -2.07
C PHE A 116 -0.07 3.37 -1.95
N GLU A 117 0.87 3.13 -2.87
CA GLU A 117 2.13 3.88 -2.95
C GLU A 117 1.89 5.35 -3.28
N ALA A 118 1.00 5.67 -4.22
CA ALA A 118 0.65 7.06 -4.52
C ALA A 118 0.06 7.78 -3.30
N LEU A 119 -0.76 7.07 -2.51
CA LEU A 119 -1.29 7.61 -1.27
C LEU A 119 -0.19 7.80 -0.21
N LEU A 120 0.70 6.82 -0.03
CA LEU A 120 1.88 6.94 0.85
C LEU A 120 2.74 8.15 0.47
N ASP A 121 3.05 8.30 -0.81
CA ASP A 121 3.90 9.39 -1.29
C ASP A 121 3.25 10.76 -1.05
N LEU A 122 1.93 10.84 -1.20
CA LEU A 122 1.17 12.04 -0.86
C LEU A 122 1.26 12.36 0.65
N VAL A 123 0.97 11.39 1.52
CA VAL A 123 0.90 11.65 2.97
C VAL A 123 2.28 11.76 3.62
N LEU A 124 3.31 11.20 3.00
CA LEU A 124 4.71 11.33 3.47
C LEU A 124 5.44 12.51 2.80
N GLY A 125 4.77 13.26 1.92
CA GLY A 125 5.33 14.43 1.23
C GLY A 125 6.48 14.10 0.28
N ALA A 126 6.52 12.87 -0.24
CA ALA A 126 7.51 12.46 -1.24
C ALA A 126 7.13 12.94 -2.65
N ASP A 127 5.83 13.11 -2.93
CA ASP A 127 5.34 13.59 -4.22
C ASP A 127 4.94 15.07 -4.16
N ARG A 128 5.37 15.84 -5.17
CA ARG A 128 5.02 17.26 -5.35
C ARG A 128 3.80 17.45 -6.24
N THR A 129 3.43 16.44 -7.01
CA THR A 129 2.36 16.47 -8.00
C THR A 129 1.48 15.23 -7.85
N PRO A 130 0.52 15.25 -6.91
CA PRO A 130 -0.27 14.07 -6.59
C PRO A 130 -1.07 13.60 -7.80
N ALA A 131 -1.29 12.28 -7.86
CA ALA A 131 -2.20 11.68 -8.84
C ALA A 131 -3.56 12.39 -8.85
N ALA A 132 -4.17 12.53 -10.03
CA ALA A 132 -5.43 13.26 -10.20
C ALA A 132 -6.56 12.70 -9.30
N SER A 133 -6.59 11.38 -9.11
CA SER A 133 -7.53 10.70 -8.21
C SER A 133 -7.38 11.10 -6.73
N LEU A 134 -6.20 11.56 -6.31
CA LEU A 134 -5.87 12.00 -4.96
C LEU A 134 -5.87 13.52 -4.78
N ALA A 135 -6.08 14.30 -5.84
CA ALA A 135 -6.00 15.77 -5.80
C ALA A 135 -6.95 16.40 -4.76
N ALA A 136 -8.17 15.86 -4.64
CA ALA A 136 -9.15 16.32 -3.65
C ALA A 136 -8.72 16.03 -2.20
N LEU A 137 -8.02 14.92 -1.97
CA LEU A 137 -7.46 14.60 -0.66
C LEU A 137 -6.30 15.55 -0.36
N ALA A 138 -5.39 15.72 -1.32
CA ALA A 138 -4.21 16.58 -1.18
C ALA A 138 -4.58 18.03 -0.80
N SER A 139 -5.64 18.58 -1.41
CA SER A 139 -6.12 19.94 -1.08
C SER A 139 -6.84 20.04 0.25
N SER A 140 -7.37 18.92 0.78
CA SER A 140 -8.12 18.89 2.04
C SER A 140 -7.26 18.69 3.29
N LEU A 141 -6.05 18.13 3.14
CA LEU A 141 -5.19 17.79 4.27
C LEU A 141 -4.30 18.98 4.68
N SER A 142 -4.46 19.43 5.94
CA SER A 142 -3.43 20.27 6.59
C SER A 142 -2.13 19.50 6.78
N ASP A 143 -1.04 20.19 7.08
CA ASP A 143 0.26 19.54 7.31
C ASP A 143 0.22 18.60 8.53
N GLU A 144 -0.48 18.96 9.60
CA GLU A 144 -0.67 18.13 10.79
C GLU A 144 -1.54 16.90 10.48
N ALA A 145 -2.65 17.11 9.74
CA ALA A 145 -3.52 16.02 9.32
C ALA A 145 -2.79 15.06 8.39
N ARG A 146 -1.92 15.58 7.53
CA ARG A 146 -1.07 14.79 6.62
C ARG A 146 -0.07 13.94 7.40
N ALA A 147 0.62 14.52 8.39
CA ALA A 147 1.55 13.77 9.25
C ALA A 147 0.85 12.65 10.03
N SER A 148 -0.33 12.94 10.60
CA SER A 148 -1.16 11.95 11.31
C SER A 148 -1.64 10.82 10.38
N ALA A 149 -2.11 11.17 9.18
CA ALA A 149 -2.50 10.19 8.16
C ALA A 149 -1.31 9.33 7.71
N GLY A 150 -0.13 9.93 7.54
CA GLY A 150 1.10 9.22 7.21
C GLY A 150 1.47 8.18 8.25
N ALA A 151 1.49 8.56 9.53
CA ALA A 151 1.74 7.63 10.63
C ALA A 151 0.72 6.47 10.66
N ALA A 152 -0.57 6.79 10.58
CA ALA A 152 -1.63 5.78 10.60
C ALA A 152 -1.57 4.80 9.42
N LEU A 153 -1.23 5.29 8.22
CA LEU A 153 -1.11 4.47 7.02
C LEU A 153 0.13 3.57 7.06
N VAL A 154 1.26 4.09 7.57
CA VAL A 154 2.49 3.33 7.79
C VAL A 154 2.24 2.23 8.83
N ASP A 155 1.66 2.57 9.98
CA ASP A 155 1.37 1.61 11.05
C ASP A 155 0.42 0.50 10.58
N ALA A 156 -0.64 0.86 9.84
CA ALA A 156 -1.55 -0.11 9.25
C ALA A 156 -0.82 -1.00 8.23
N GLY A 157 0.00 -0.42 7.37
CA GLY A 157 0.78 -1.16 6.36
C GLY A 157 1.75 -2.16 6.97
N LEU A 158 2.44 -1.77 8.04
CA LEU A 158 3.38 -2.64 8.77
C LEU A 158 2.67 -3.70 9.64
N SER A 159 1.41 -3.45 10.03
CA SER A 159 0.56 -4.43 10.72
C SER A 159 -0.04 -5.49 9.79
N SER A 160 0.07 -5.32 8.47
CA SER A 160 -0.36 -6.32 7.48
C SER A 160 0.56 -7.55 7.53
N GLU A 161 0.03 -8.74 7.18
CA GLU A 161 0.87 -9.94 7.05
C GLU A 161 1.52 -10.06 5.65
N ASP A 162 1.31 -9.07 4.76
CA ASP A 162 1.90 -9.05 3.42
C ASP A 162 3.32 -8.45 3.43
N ALA A 163 4.33 -9.32 3.40
CA ALA A 163 5.73 -8.92 3.39
C ALA A 163 6.12 -8.04 2.18
N LEU A 164 5.49 -8.24 1.01
CA LEU A 164 5.78 -7.39 -0.15
C LEU A 164 5.18 -5.99 0.02
N LEU A 165 4.07 -5.87 0.74
CA LEU A 165 3.48 -4.58 1.10
C LEU A 165 4.37 -3.80 2.07
N HIS A 166 5.02 -4.47 3.04
CA HIS A 166 5.98 -3.81 3.93
C HIS A 166 7.11 -3.16 3.15
N GLU A 167 7.60 -3.81 2.10
CA GLU A 167 8.63 -3.22 1.24
C GLU A 167 8.14 -1.96 0.53
N ARG A 168 6.85 -1.88 0.17
CA ARG A 168 6.26 -0.66 -0.40
C ARG A 168 6.28 0.49 0.59
N VAL A 169 5.94 0.21 1.84
CA VAL A 169 6.01 1.18 2.95
C VAL A 169 7.46 1.65 3.15
N PHE A 170 8.43 0.74 3.19
CA PHE A 170 9.84 1.10 3.36
C PHE A 170 10.39 1.93 2.20
N GLU A 171 10.06 1.59 0.95
CA GLU A 171 10.44 2.39 -0.21
C GLU A 171 9.84 3.80 -0.16
N ALA A 172 8.59 3.96 0.27
CA ALA A 172 7.97 5.27 0.43
C ALA A 172 8.66 6.10 1.54
N LEU A 173 8.98 5.48 2.68
CA LEU A 173 9.71 6.13 3.77
C LEU A 173 11.11 6.60 3.35
N LEU A 174 11.83 5.80 2.55
CA LEU A 174 13.15 6.20 2.01
C LEU A 174 13.07 7.37 1.02
N ARG A 175 11.95 7.50 0.30
CA ARG A 175 11.70 8.61 -0.63
C ARG A 175 11.25 9.89 0.08
N SER A 176 10.64 9.78 1.27
CA SER A 176 10.15 10.93 2.02
C SER A 176 11.29 11.90 2.40
N PRO A 177 11.05 13.22 2.38
CA PRO A 177 12.00 14.21 2.88
C PRO A 177 12.20 14.15 4.40
N GLN A 178 11.23 13.60 5.16
CA GLN A 178 11.31 13.42 6.62
C GLN A 178 12.10 12.14 6.95
N ARG A 179 13.35 12.07 6.47
CA ARG A 179 14.25 10.89 6.44
C ARG A 179 14.74 10.39 7.80
N ASP A 180 14.11 10.78 8.90
CA ASP A 180 14.42 10.20 10.19
C ASP A 180 13.97 8.75 10.15
N CYS A 181 14.99 7.89 10.06
CA CYS A 181 14.91 6.55 9.54
C CYS A 181 13.71 5.79 10.10
N VAL A 182 13.05 5.03 9.20
CA VAL A 182 11.99 4.04 9.46
C VAL A 182 11.99 3.63 10.93
N PRO A 183 10.89 3.82 11.69
CA PRO A 183 10.91 3.71 13.14
C PRO A 183 11.66 2.44 13.57
N ALA A 184 12.59 2.53 14.52
CA ALA A 184 13.48 1.42 14.87
C ALA A 184 12.73 0.13 15.30
N SER A 185 11.44 0.26 15.63
CA SER A 185 10.46 -0.78 15.94
C SER A 185 9.78 -1.44 14.72
N ALA A 186 10.03 -0.98 13.49
CA ALA A 186 9.02 -1.00 12.42
C ALA A 186 8.60 -2.37 11.88
N SER A 187 9.50 -3.36 11.74
CA SER A 187 9.10 -4.70 11.30
C SER A 187 10.32 -5.61 11.17
N PRO A 188 10.18 -6.93 11.42
CA PRO A 188 11.26 -7.91 11.22
C PRO A 188 11.76 -7.96 9.77
N HIS A 189 11.02 -7.38 8.82
CA HIS A 189 11.36 -7.40 7.39
C HIS A 189 12.27 -6.23 6.95
N LEU A 190 12.41 -5.18 7.76
CA LEU A 190 13.16 -3.97 7.41
C LEU A 190 14.64 -4.24 7.17
N GLU A 191 15.29 -4.96 8.07
CA GLU A 191 16.73 -5.26 7.99
C GLU A 191 17.06 -6.07 6.73
N GLY A 192 16.30 -7.14 6.48
CA GLY A 192 16.45 -7.93 5.26
C GLY A 192 16.19 -7.12 3.99
N PHE A 193 15.22 -6.19 4.01
CA PHE A 193 14.96 -5.28 2.90
C PHE A 193 16.15 -4.35 2.63
N LEU A 194 16.72 -3.73 3.68
CA LEU A 194 17.86 -2.80 3.56
C LEU A 194 19.13 -3.52 3.09
N ILE A 195 19.43 -4.71 3.62
CA ILE A 195 20.59 -5.52 3.21
C ILE A 195 20.49 -5.88 1.72
N ARG A 196 19.33 -6.37 1.28
CA ARG A 196 19.10 -6.73 -0.13
C ARG A 196 19.19 -5.50 -1.04
N GLY A 197 18.47 -4.44 -0.69
CA GLY A 197 18.43 -3.23 -1.50
C GLY A 197 19.73 -2.43 -1.49
N GLY A 198 20.58 -2.60 -0.47
CA GLY A 198 21.91 -2.01 -0.37
C GLY A 198 23.00 -2.79 -1.10
N GLY A 199 22.70 -3.97 -1.66
CA GLY A 199 23.69 -4.83 -2.32
C GLY A 199 24.63 -5.54 -1.34
N LEU A 200 24.22 -5.68 -0.07
CA LEU A 200 25.01 -6.33 0.99
C LEU A 200 24.69 -7.82 1.15
N ALA A 201 23.70 -8.33 0.42
CA ALA A 201 23.31 -9.73 0.50
C ALA A 201 24.44 -10.64 0.01
N GLY A 202 24.99 -11.46 0.92
CA GLY A 202 26.09 -12.39 0.60
C GLY A 202 27.48 -11.75 0.61
N VAL A 203 27.62 -10.48 1.02
CA VAL A 203 28.93 -9.82 1.18
C VAL A 203 29.55 -10.26 2.50
N SER A 204 30.74 -10.85 2.46
CA SER A 204 31.55 -11.17 3.64
C SER A 204 32.14 -9.92 4.29
N GLN A 205 32.37 -9.97 5.60
CA GLN A 205 32.92 -8.85 6.39
C GLN A 205 34.26 -8.30 5.84
N ASP A 206 35.02 -9.11 5.11
CA ASP A 206 36.33 -8.75 4.56
C ASP A 206 36.28 -8.11 3.17
N SER A 207 35.08 -7.84 2.63
CA SER A 207 34.89 -7.37 1.26
C SER A 207 34.24 -5.99 1.25
N SER A 208 34.91 -5.01 0.62
CA SER A 208 34.32 -3.69 0.40
C SER A 208 33.10 -3.81 -0.54
N PRO A 209 31.88 -3.49 -0.08
CA PRO A 209 30.71 -3.58 -0.94
C PRO A 209 30.81 -2.56 -2.07
N THR A 210 30.64 -3.01 -3.30
CA THR A 210 30.61 -2.11 -4.47
C THR A 210 29.21 -1.52 -4.58
N LEU A 211 29.05 -0.27 -4.13
CA LEU A 211 27.78 0.45 -4.28
C LEU A 211 27.67 0.97 -5.72
N ALA A 212 26.66 0.48 -6.45
CA ALA A 212 26.42 0.83 -7.85
C ALA A 212 25.49 2.04 -8.03
N SER A 213 24.76 2.46 -6.99
CA SER A 213 23.81 3.58 -7.08
C SER A 213 23.66 4.40 -5.80
N SER A 214 23.21 5.64 -5.94
CA SER A 214 22.84 6.51 -4.82
C SER A 214 21.71 5.91 -3.96
N ALA A 215 20.77 5.18 -4.58
CA ALA A 215 19.70 4.49 -3.87
C ALA A 215 20.21 3.33 -2.99
N GLN A 216 21.28 2.63 -3.40
CA GLN A 216 21.93 1.63 -2.56
C GLN A 216 22.63 2.30 -1.37
N LEU A 217 23.33 3.41 -1.61
CA LEU A 217 23.99 4.17 -0.54
C LEU A 217 23.01 4.65 0.53
N GLU A 218 21.83 5.16 0.14
CA GLU A 218 20.82 5.59 1.11
C GLU A 218 20.29 4.43 1.96
N ARG A 219 20.12 3.24 1.38
CA ARG A 219 19.73 2.04 2.12
C ARG A 219 20.80 1.59 3.11
N VAL A 220 22.08 1.63 2.72
CA VAL A 220 23.19 1.31 3.62
C VAL A 220 23.30 2.35 4.76
N ARG A 221 23.13 3.64 4.46
CA ARG A 221 23.08 4.69 5.49
C ARG A 221 21.94 4.49 6.48
N CYS A 222 20.76 4.12 5.98
CA CYS A 222 19.61 3.79 6.83
C CYS A 222 19.90 2.55 7.70
N LEU A 223 20.55 1.53 7.15
CA LEU A 223 20.93 0.32 7.88
C LEU A 223 21.92 0.62 9.01
N ALA A 224 22.98 1.39 8.73
CA ALA A 224 23.96 1.78 9.74
C ALA A 224 23.31 2.56 10.90
N ARG A 225 22.42 3.51 10.59
CA ARG A 225 21.66 4.26 11.60
C ARG A 225 20.76 3.35 12.44
N MET A 226 20.11 2.37 11.82
CA MET A 226 19.30 1.37 12.53
C MET A 226 20.15 0.57 13.52
N TYR A 227 21.33 0.10 13.12
CA TYR A 227 22.24 -0.62 14.02
C TYR A 227 22.77 0.25 15.15
N VAL A 228 23.12 1.51 14.88
CA VAL A 228 23.50 2.49 15.92
C VAL A 228 22.36 2.67 16.92
N HIS A 229 21.12 2.85 16.47
CA HIS A 229 19.96 2.99 17.34
C HIS A 229 19.69 1.71 18.17
N ARG A 230 19.97 0.53 17.61
CA ARG A 230 19.87 -0.76 18.32
C ARG A 230 21.08 -1.08 19.20
N SER A 231 22.06 -0.16 19.30
CA SER A 231 23.33 -0.39 20.02
C SER A 231 24.15 -1.58 19.50
N GLN A 232 24.00 -1.92 18.20
CA GLN A 232 24.71 -3.00 17.52
C GLN A 232 25.89 -2.45 16.71
N PHE A 233 26.84 -1.78 17.36
CA PHE A 233 27.93 -1.03 16.70
C PHE A 233 28.88 -1.89 15.86
N ALA A 234 29.02 -3.18 16.18
CA ALA A 234 29.86 -4.09 15.39
C ALA A 234 29.24 -4.46 14.03
N ALA A 235 27.93 -4.25 13.85
CA ALA A 235 27.20 -4.48 12.61
C ALA A 235 26.96 -3.19 11.80
N ALA A 236 27.17 -2.03 12.41
CA ALA A 236 26.98 -0.70 11.81
C ALA A 236 28.15 -0.31 10.88
#